data_AF-A0A2E0EP68-F1
#
_entry.id   AF-A0A2E0EP68-F1
#
_cell.length_a   1.000
_cell.length_b   1.000
_cell.length_c   1.000
_cell.angle_alpha   90.00
_cell.angle_beta   90.00
_cell.angle_gamma   90.00
#
_symmetry.space_group_name_H-M   'P 1'
#
loop_
_entity.id
_entity.type
_entity.pdbx_description
1 polymer ?
#
loop_
_entity_poly.entity_id
_entity_poly.type
_entity_poly.pdbx_seq_one_letter_code
_entity_poly.pdbx_strand_id
1 'polypeptide(L)'
;MKKIPENKDLATMDDMSLEEQVETVAGCNFSLTEMALYFSEVVSQEQFLQKANDPDSLIYLAIQRGRLKTEFNIAAQQKLLAETGNSTAVQIFEKITERKRVEEIKNKIWFGT
;
A
#
# COMPACT_ATOMS: atom_id res chain seq x y z
N MET A 1 -14.31 2.46 35.63
CA MET A 1 -14.18 2.58 34.16
C MET A 1 -12.72 2.88 33.85
N LYS A 2 -11.98 1.94 33.25
CA LYS A 2 -10.60 2.18 32.82
C LYS A 2 -10.66 3.15 31.64
N LYS A 3 -10.11 4.35 31.80
CA LYS A 3 -9.91 5.30 30.69
C LYS A 3 -8.97 4.63 29.69
N ILE A 4 -9.44 4.43 28.46
CA ILE A 4 -8.59 4.09 27.33
C ILE A 4 -7.60 5.27 27.20
N PRO A 5 -6.29 5.03 27.18
CA PRO A 5 -5.35 6.12 26.93
C PRO A 5 -5.60 6.61 25.50
N GLU A 6 -6.07 7.86 25.37
CA GLU A 6 -6.04 8.59 24.11
C GLU A 6 -4.59 8.59 23.61
N ASN A 7 -4.37 7.90 22.51
CA ASN A 7 -3.07 7.84 21.86
C ASN A 7 -2.80 9.21 21.22
N LYS A 8 -2.09 10.07 21.94
CA LYS A 8 -1.84 11.49 21.61
C LYS A 8 -0.86 11.71 20.45
N ASP A 9 -0.38 10.65 19.80
CA ASP A 9 0.63 10.73 18.73
C ASP A 9 0.11 10.27 17.35
N LEU A 10 -1.21 10.22 17.14
CA LEU A 10 -1.77 10.14 15.80
C LEU A 10 -1.85 11.57 15.24
N ALA A 11 -0.84 11.98 14.48
CA ALA A 11 -0.99 13.09 13.56
C ALA A 11 -2.30 12.86 12.78
N THR A 12 -3.25 13.79 12.93
CA THR A 12 -4.48 13.74 12.15
C THR A 12 -4.09 13.86 10.68
N MET A 13 -4.75 13.09 9.80
CA MET A 13 -4.45 13.13 8.36
C MET A 13 -4.47 14.56 7.80
N ASP A 14 -5.23 15.45 8.45
CA ASP A 14 -5.35 16.87 8.14
C ASP A 14 -4.03 17.66 8.21
N ASP A 15 -3.01 17.20 8.95
CA ASP A 15 -1.70 17.85 9.06
C ASP A 15 -0.70 17.36 7.99
N MET A 16 -1.05 16.32 7.24
CA MET A 16 -0.19 15.69 6.25
C MET A 16 -0.37 16.32 4.87
N SER A 17 0.69 16.31 4.05
CA SER A 17 0.56 16.67 2.64
C SER A 17 -0.39 15.71 1.91
N LEU A 18 -0.99 16.15 0.81
CA LEU A 18 -1.92 15.32 0.02
C LEU A 18 -1.25 14.00 -0.40
N GLU A 19 0.02 14.05 -0.79
CA GLU A 19 0.81 12.88 -1.18
C GLU A 19 0.96 11.88 -0.04
N GLU A 20 1.20 12.34 1.19
CA GLU A 20 1.33 11.46 2.36
C GLU A 20 -0.02 10.86 2.76
N GLN A 21 -1.11 11.61 2.62
CA GLN A 21 -2.47 11.09 2.81
C GLN A 21 -2.77 10.01 1.76
N VAL A 22 -2.46 10.28 0.49
CA VAL A 22 -2.60 9.34 -0.63
C VAL A 22 -1.77 8.08 -0.40
N GLU A 23 -0.52 8.20 0.04
CA GLU A 23 0.34 7.07 0.41
C GLU A 23 -0.31 6.21 1.49
N THR A 24 -0.87 6.84 2.52
CA THR A 24 -1.51 6.13 3.63
C THR A 24 -2.76 5.38 3.17
N VAL A 25 -3.64 6.04 2.42
CA VAL A 25 -4.87 5.42 1.89
C VAL A 25 -4.53 4.31 0.88
N ALA A 26 -3.55 4.52 0.00
CA ALA A 26 -3.09 3.48 -0.93
C ALA A 26 -2.54 2.26 -0.20
N GLY A 27 -1.85 2.46 0.92
CA GLY A 27 -1.35 1.40 1.79
C GLY A 27 -2.45 0.52 2.41
N CYS A 28 -3.70 1.00 2.45
CA CYS A 28 -4.86 0.22 2.87
C CYS A 28 -5.51 -0.60 1.72
N ASN A 29 -4.87 -0.66 0.55
CA ASN A 29 -5.38 -1.36 -0.64
C ASN A 29 -6.69 -0.84 -1.22
N PHE A 30 -7.01 0.44 -1.02
CA PHE A 30 -8.11 1.07 -1.76
C PHE A 30 -7.81 1.16 -3.26
N SER A 31 -8.86 0.99 -4.06
CA SER A 31 -8.83 1.19 -5.52
C SER A 31 -8.70 2.67 -5.87
N LEU A 32 -8.26 2.97 -7.10
CA LEU A 32 -8.12 4.36 -7.55
C LEU A 32 -9.46 5.11 -7.50
N THR A 33 -10.58 4.43 -7.76
CA THR A 33 -11.92 5.01 -7.71
C THR A 33 -12.32 5.34 -6.28
N GLU A 34 -12.06 4.44 -5.32
CA GLU A 34 -12.35 4.69 -3.90
C GLU A 34 -11.48 5.83 -3.36
N MET A 35 -10.20 5.88 -3.75
CA MET A 35 -9.30 6.98 -3.40
C MET A 35 -9.78 8.31 -4.00
N ALA A 36 -10.18 8.32 -5.27
CA ALA A 36 -10.68 9.52 -5.92
C ALA A 36 -11.98 10.03 -5.26
N LEU A 37 -12.84 9.11 -4.78
CA LEU A 37 -14.02 9.46 -3.99
C LEU A 37 -13.61 10.05 -2.63
N TYR A 38 -12.64 9.45 -1.95
CA TYR A 38 -12.12 9.92 -0.66
C TYR A 38 -11.52 11.32 -0.75
N PHE A 39 -10.78 11.64 -1.82
CA PHE A 39 -10.15 12.94 -2.03
C PHE A 39 -11.00 13.92 -2.86
N SER A 40 -12.27 13.63 -3.09
CA SER A 40 -13.14 14.40 -4.00
C SER A 40 -13.35 15.86 -3.61
N GLU A 41 -13.21 16.20 -2.32
CA GLU A 41 -13.28 17.58 -1.82
C GLU A 41 -12.03 18.40 -2.17
N VAL A 42 -10.88 17.73 -2.40
CA VAL A 42 -9.58 18.37 -2.66
C VAL A 42 -9.25 18.37 -4.16
N VAL A 43 -9.54 17.26 -4.85
CA VAL A 43 -9.26 17.06 -6.28
C VAL A 43 -10.46 16.38 -6.93
N SER A 44 -10.89 16.89 -8.09
CA SER A 44 -11.96 16.25 -8.84
C SER A 44 -11.60 14.82 -9.24
N GLN A 45 -12.59 13.93 -9.25
CA GLN A 45 -12.38 12.51 -9.54
C GLN A 45 -11.63 12.28 -10.86
N GLU A 46 -11.98 13.02 -11.91
CA GLU A 46 -11.31 12.90 -13.21
C GLU A 46 -9.83 13.30 -13.13
N GLN A 47 -9.52 14.43 -12.50
CA GLN A 47 -8.14 14.88 -12.33
C GLN A 47 -7.32 13.92 -11.45
N PHE A 48 -7.94 13.36 -10.40
CA PHE A 48 -7.27 12.36 -9.56
C PHE A 48 -6.89 11.15 -10.38
N LEU A 49 -7.82 10.61 -11.16
CA LEU A 49 -7.58 9.44 -12.00
C LEU A 49 -6.56 9.72 -13.10
N GLN A 50 -6.55 10.90 -13.70
CA GLN A 50 -5.52 11.30 -14.66
C GLN A 50 -4.14 11.26 -14.01
N LYS A 51 -3.96 11.92 -12.87
CA LYS A 51 -2.68 11.91 -12.13
C LYS A 51 -2.31 10.50 -11.68
N ALA A 52 -3.26 9.74 -11.15
CA ALA A 52 -3.03 8.38 -10.67
C ALA A 52 -2.64 7.38 -11.78
N ASN A 53 -2.85 7.70 -13.05
CA ASN A 53 -2.41 6.90 -14.19
C ASN A 53 -1.17 7.45 -14.89
N ASP A 54 -0.70 8.63 -14.50
CA ASP A 54 0.50 9.28 -15.04
C ASP A 54 1.72 8.89 -14.19
N PRO A 55 2.68 8.10 -14.72
CA PRO A 55 3.85 7.62 -13.98
C PRO A 55 4.74 8.74 -13.43
N ASP A 56 4.72 9.91 -14.06
CA ASP A 56 5.53 11.06 -13.67
C ASP A 56 4.85 11.91 -12.56
N SER A 57 3.61 11.58 -12.19
CA SER A 57 2.88 12.34 -11.19
C SER A 57 3.25 11.94 -9.76
N LEU A 58 3.25 12.93 -8.86
CA LEU A 58 3.48 12.70 -7.43
C LEU A 58 2.39 11.81 -6.79
N ILE A 59 1.15 11.89 -7.29
CA ILE A 59 0.04 11.04 -6.83
C ILE A 59 0.29 9.58 -7.21
N TYR A 60 0.72 9.30 -8.44
CA TYR A 60 1.10 7.96 -8.87
C TYR A 60 2.21 7.40 -7.98
N LEU A 61 3.28 8.17 -7.78
CA LEU A 61 4.40 7.77 -6.94
C LEU A 61 3.98 7.51 -5.49
N ALA A 62 3.12 8.35 -4.92
CA ALA A 62 2.56 8.16 -3.58
C ALA A 62 1.73 6.87 -3.47
N ILE A 63 0.89 6.58 -4.48
CA ILE A 63 0.11 5.34 -4.54
C ILE A 63 1.03 4.12 -4.58
N GLN A 64 2.02 4.11 -5.47
CA GLN A 64 2.96 2.99 -5.59
C GLN A 64 3.74 2.80 -4.30
N ARG A 65 4.25 3.89 -3.71
CA ARG A 65 4.99 3.85 -2.45
C ARG A 65 4.14 3.29 -1.31
N GLY A 66 2.90 3.73 -1.17
CA GLY A 66 1.98 3.27 -0.12
C GLY A 66 1.74 1.76 -0.20
N ARG A 67 1.42 1.27 -1.40
CA ARG A 67 1.23 -0.17 -1.66
C ARG A 67 2.48 -0.97 -1.36
N LEU A 68 3.63 -0.56 -1.90
CA LEU A 68 4.91 -1.24 -1.69
C LEU A 68 5.32 -1.26 -0.22
N LYS A 69 5.10 -0.17 0.52
CA LYS A 69 5.41 -0.06 1.95
C LYS A 69 4.58 -1.04 2.77
N THR A 70 3.27 -1.13 2.51
CA THR A 70 2.41 -2.11 3.17
C THR A 70 2.83 -3.54 2.83
N GLU A 71 3.06 -3.85 1.55
CA GLU A 71 3.52 -5.17 1.13
C GLU A 71 4.84 -5.57 1.80
N PHE A 72 5.79 -4.63 1.86
CA PHE A 72 7.07 -4.84 2.56
C PHE A 72 6.85 -5.12 4.04
N ASN A 73 6.04 -4.31 4.73
CA ASN A 73 5.78 -4.48 6.16
C ASN A 73 5.12 -5.82 6.47
N ILE A 74 4.14 -6.23 5.67
CA ILE A 74 3.50 -7.56 5.80
C ILE A 74 4.54 -8.65 5.59
N ALA A 75 5.32 -8.60 4.51
CA ALA A 75 6.31 -9.62 4.21
C ALA A 75 7.41 -9.70 5.27
N ALA A 76 7.88 -8.56 5.78
CA ALA A 76 8.89 -8.48 6.84
C ALA A 76 8.37 -9.10 8.14
N GLN A 77 7.13 -8.81 8.53
CA GLN A 77 6.51 -9.41 9.71
C GLN A 77 6.34 -10.93 9.55
N GLN A 78 5.87 -11.40 8.39
CA GLN A 78 5.71 -12.83 8.13
C GLN A 78 7.07 -13.56 8.14
N LYS A 79 8.10 -12.95 7.57
CA LYS A 79 9.47 -13.48 7.62
C LYS A 79 9.96 -13.62 9.06
N LEU A 80 9.83 -12.58 9.88
CA LEU A 80 10.24 -12.61 11.28
C LEU A 80 9.51 -13.73 12.05
N LEU A 81 8.19 -13.83 11.89
CA LEU A 81 7.40 -14.87 12.53
C LEU A 81 7.80 -16.28 12.06
N ALA A 82 8.09 -16.44 10.77
CA ALA A 82 8.56 -17.69 10.20
C ALA A 82 9.93 -18.11 10.79
N GLU A 83 10.87 -17.17 10.93
CA GLU A 83 12.19 -17.41 11.55
C GLU A 83 12.06 -17.83 13.03
N THR A 84 11.03 -17.34 13.72
CA THR A 84 10.73 -17.77 15.11
C THR A 84 9.97 -19.10 15.21
N GLY A 85 9.73 -19.79 14.09
CA GLY A 85 9.12 -21.13 14.07
C GLY A 85 7.59 -21.15 13.96
N ASN A 86 6.94 -20.04 13.59
CA ASN A 86 5.51 -20.03 13.31
C ASN A 86 5.23 -20.67 11.93
N SER A 87 4.75 -21.92 11.93
CA SER A 87 4.51 -22.70 10.71
C SER A 87 3.48 -22.06 9.77
N THR A 88 2.45 -21.39 10.30
CA THR A 88 1.48 -20.65 9.49
C THR A 88 2.14 -19.47 8.79
N ALA A 89 3.03 -18.74 9.48
CA ALA A 89 3.76 -17.64 8.89
C ALA A 89 4.73 -18.11 7.78
N VAL A 90 5.37 -19.26 7.96
CA VAL A 90 6.18 -19.91 6.90
C VAL A 90 5.35 -20.13 5.64
N GLN A 91 4.17 -20.76 5.78
CA GLN A 91 3.30 -21.02 4.63
C GLN A 91 2.82 -19.73 3.93
N ILE A 92 2.52 -18.68 4.71
CA ILE A 92 2.14 -17.38 4.15
C ILE A 92 3.32 -16.75 3.39
N PHE A 93 4.51 -16.80 3.97
CA PHE A 93 5.73 -16.28 3.35
C PHE A 93 6.08 -17.00 2.04
N GLU A 94 5.97 -18.33 2.01
CA GLU A 94 6.15 -19.14 0.81
C GLU A 94 5.13 -18.76 -0.27
N LYS A 95 3.85 -18.59 0.09
CA LYS A 95 2.80 -18.13 -0.85
C LYS A 95 3.09 -16.74 -1.41
N ILE A 96 3.58 -15.80 -0.59
CA ILE A 96 3.97 -14.46 -1.07
C ILE A 96 5.12 -14.58 -2.06
N THR A 97 6.14 -15.38 -1.74
CA THR A 97 7.32 -15.59 -2.58
C THR A 97 6.96 -16.22 -3.92
N GLU A 98 6.11 -17.25 -3.92
CA GLU A 98 5.69 -17.93 -5.14
C GLU A 98 4.84 -17.02 -6.04
N ARG A 99 3.93 -16.22 -5.47
CA ARG A 99 3.18 -15.23 -6.26
C ARG A 99 4.11 -14.25 -6.99
N LYS A 100 5.13 -13.72 -6.30
CA LYS A 100 6.10 -12.81 -6.93
C LYS A 100 6.87 -13.50 -8.06
N ARG A 101 7.33 -14.73 -7.83
CA ARG A 101 8.00 -15.54 -8.86
C ARG A 101 7.11 -15.77 -10.09
N VAL A 102 5.84 -16.10 -9.88
CA VAL A 102 4.87 -16.31 -10.98
C VAL A 102 4.68 -15.02 -11.77
N GLU A 103 4.53 -13.87 -11.11
CA GLU A 103 4.41 -12.58 -11.81
C GLU A 103 5.70 -12.20 -12.57
N GLU A 104 6.87 -12.46 -12.02
CA GLU A 104 8.15 -12.28 -12.74
C GLU A 104 8.23 -13.17 -13.99
N ILE A 105 7.80 -14.43 -13.89
CA ILE A 105 7.77 -15.36 -15.05
C ILE A 105 6.77 -14.86 -16.11
N LYS A 106 5.57 -14.42 -15.69
CA LYS A 106 4.58 -13.84 -16.60
C LYS A 106 5.13 -12.62 -17.33
N ASN A 107 5.78 -11.71 -16.60
CA ASN A 107 6.38 -10.51 -17.18
C ASN A 107 7.46 -10.86 -18.20
N LYS A 108 8.32 -11.85 -17.91
CA LYS A 108 9.30 -12.36 -18.88
C LYS A 108 8.66 -12.93 -20.14
N ILE A 109 7.56 -13.67 -20.00
CA ILE A 109 6.86 -14.28 -21.14
C ILE A 109 6.15 -13.22 -21.99
N TRP A 110 5.47 -12.27 -21.35
CA TRP A 110 4.64 -11.29 -22.06
C TRP A 110 5.43 -10.11 -22.61
N PHE A 111 6.49 -9.68 -21.93
CA PHE A 111 7.23 -8.47 -22.26
C PHE A 111 8.70 -8.72 -22.61
N GLY A 112 9.21 -9.94 -22.45
CA GLY A 112 10.60 -10.29 -22.80
C GLY A 112 11.66 -9.65 -21.90
N THR A 113 11.25 -9.02 -20.80
CA THR A 113 12.08 -8.40 -19.75
C THR A 113 12.12 -9.25 -18.50
#